data_AF-A0A1A8PJ19-F1
#
_entry.id   AF-A0A1A8PJ19-F1
#
_cell.length_a   1.000
_cell.length_b   1.000
_cell.length_c   1.000
_cell.angle_alpha   90.00
_cell.angle_beta   90.00
_cell.angle_gamma   90.00
#
_symmetry.space_group_name_H-M   'P 1'
#
loop_
_entity.id
_entity.type
_entity.pdbx_description
1 polymer ?
#
loop_
_entity_poly.entity_id
_entity_poly.type
_entity_poly.pdbx_seq_one_letter_code
_entity_poly.pdbx_strand_id
1 'polypeptide(L)'
;MFVIVEFLEDNTVEAVPSSWVVLNNGVHYCHWTANKTTFRIRNLEPPSPDWTQHRVRLFQRQTEEYEEAKRLARQYLEDSQAESEREVTKRKVKNIKRYLSSSDDEAGPCSTERTRVPMAKRMLLTIEPSSRDVPVSKRTTLPAESLNGKDLMATSTPRKRVTPRQKATEDQAAGIADVLKNIAVITDICKSLLIKVNMMEGEMHAMEKLLHNVASRHSESQTQDNLHLEPCKDAEGFTLLENNLQDKAFFQQAVRFLSLIGGRKLGENTRRTMLAVASSAVWCGYSLYGKKQKAKLCNLKIFKLIKRAVKTSLPDSTDKDIEVQIMEVLKHAPQKVRREAEAEHRATQMEAHFSEED
;
A
#
# COMPACT_ATOMS: atom_id res chain seq x y z
N MET A 1 32.66 -26.26 12.20
CA MET A 1 32.78 -24.79 12.22
C MET A 1 31.88 -24.21 11.14
N PHE A 2 31.02 -23.28 11.53
CA PHE A 2 30.07 -22.58 10.69
C PHE A 2 30.41 -21.10 10.63
N VAL A 3 30.12 -20.48 9.49
CA VAL A 3 30.30 -19.06 9.23
C VAL A 3 28.98 -18.48 8.76
N ILE A 4 28.71 -17.22 9.11
CA ILE A 4 27.56 -16.50 8.59
C ILE A 4 27.98 -15.80 7.29
N VAL A 5 27.19 -15.99 6.23
CA VAL A 5 27.40 -15.37 4.92
C VAL A 5 26.16 -14.60 4.49
N GLU A 6 26.37 -13.45 3.87
CA GLU A 6 25.37 -12.65 3.17
C GLU A 6 25.55 -12.85 1.66
N PHE A 7 24.52 -13.37 0.98
CA PHE A 7 24.50 -13.53 -0.47
C PHE A 7 24.19 -12.18 -1.13
N LEU A 8 25.10 -11.69 -1.97
CA LEU A 8 24.97 -10.35 -2.58
C LEU A 8 23.96 -10.28 -3.75
N GLU A 9 23.40 -11.42 -4.15
CA GLU A 9 22.44 -11.54 -5.25
C GLU A 9 20.98 -11.29 -4.78
N ASP A 10 20.65 -11.72 -3.56
CA ASP A 10 19.30 -11.62 -2.98
C ASP A 10 19.28 -10.98 -1.57
N ASN A 11 20.44 -10.58 -1.04
CA ASN A 11 20.67 -10.07 0.32
C ASN A 11 20.19 -11.02 1.43
N THR A 12 20.20 -12.35 1.17
CA THR A 12 19.89 -13.34 2.20
C THR A 12 21.09 -13.61 3.10
N VAL A 13 20.85 -13.77 4.40
CA VAL A 13 21.89 -14.09 5.39
C VAL A 13 21.66 -15.51 5.91
N GLU A 14 22.64 -16.39 5.69
CA GLU A 14 22.55 -17.81 6.02
C GLU A 14 23.79 -18.32 6.75
N ALA A 15 23.62 -19.44 7.46
CA ALA A 15 24.68 -20.13 8.19
C ALA A 15 25.19 -21.32 7.38
N VAL A 16 26.45 -21.27 6.93
CA VAL A 16 27.08 -22.30 6.08
C VAL A 16 28.35 -22.89 6.72
N PRO A 17 28.77 -24.11 6.34
CA PRO A 17 30.07 -24.64 6.74
C PRO A 17 31.20 -23.77 6.17
N SER A 18 32.27 -23.57 6.93
CA SER A 18 33.46 -22.85 6.44
C SER A 18 34.07 -23.49 5.18
N SER A 19 33.92 -24.81 5.01
CA SER A 19 34.36 -25.57 3.83
C SER A 19 33.60 -25.26 2.54
N TRP A 20 32.45 -24.58 2.60
CA TRP A 20 31.68 -24.18 1.41
C TRP A 20 32.14 -22.83 0.86
N VAL A 21 33.01 -22.11 1.58
CA VAL A 21 33.43 -20.76 1.25
C VAL A 21 34.85 -20.75 0.68
N VAL A 22 35.01 -20.20 -0.52
CA VAL A 22 36.29 -20.06 -1.22
C VAL A 22 36.61 -18.58 -1.49
N LEU A 23 37.89 -18.22 -1.41
CA LEU A 23 38.38 -16.86 -1.67
C LEU A 23 39.10 -16.85 -3.03
N ASN A 24 38.47 -16.26 -4.04
CA ASN A 24 39.04 -16.10 -5.38
C ASN A 24 39.23 -14.61 -5.69
N ASN A 25 40.46 -14.22 -6.04
CA ASN A 25 40.81 -12.85 -6.44
C ASN A 25 40.36 -11.75 -5.45
N GLY A 26 40.45 -12.03 -4.14
CA GLY A 26 40.02 -11.09 -3.09
C GLY A 26 38.50 -11.02 -2.87
N VAL A 27 37.72 -11.86 -3.56
CA VAL A 27 36.26 -11.94 -3.43
C VAL A 27 35.87 -13.31 -2.87
N HIS A 28 34.99 -13.32 -1.86
CA HIS A 28 34.47 -14.56 -1.31
C HIS A 28 33.28 -15.08 -2.12
N TYR A 29 33.26 -16.40 -2.28
CA TYR A 29 32.19 -17.14 -2.92
C TYR A 29 31.75 -18.31 -2.04
N CYS A 30 30.46 -18.64 -2.05
CA CYS A 30 29.90 -19.80 -1.38
C CYS A 30 29.37 -20.78 -2.42
N HIS A 31 29.73 -22.06 -2.28
CA HIS A 31 29.07 -23.15 -3.00
C HIS A 31 27.70 -23.43 -2.36
N TRP A 32 26.68 -23.57 -3.18
CA TRP A 32 25.29 -23.72 -2.77
C TRP A 32 24.60 -24.84 -3.54
N THR A 33 23.60 -25.44 -2.93
CA THR A 33 22.84 -26.53 -3.52
C THR A 33 21.37 -26.36 -3.21
N ALA A 34 20.53 -26.46 -4.24
CA ALA A 34 19.08 -26.34 -4.10
C ALA A 34 18.43 -27.52 -3.36
N ASN A 35 19.13 -28.68 -3.28
CA ASN A 35 18.57 -29.94 -2.81
C ASN A 35 19.18 -30.38 -1.47
N LYS A 36 18.32 -30.50 -0.45
CA LYS A 36 18.65 -30.96 0.92
C LYS A 36 19.68 -30.08 1.66
N THR A 37 19.78 -28.80 1.32
CA THR A 37 20.80 -27.85 1.80
C THR A 37 21.01 -27.91 3.32
N THR A 38 19.94 -27.81 4.12
CA THR A 38 20.01 -27.85 5.60
C THR A 38 20.55 -29.17 6.17
N PHE A 39 20.31 -30.30 5.50
CA PHE A 39 20.86 -31.60 5.88
C PHE A 39 22.36 -31.67 5.57
N ARG A 40 22.77 -31.19 4.38
CA ARG A 40 24.17 -31.16 3.95
C ARG A 40 25.03 -30.22 4.81
N ILE A 41 24.48 -29.05 5.19
CA ILE A 41 25.09 -28.12 6.14
C ILE A 41 25.32 -28.80 7.49
N ARG A 42 24.27 -29.41 8.08
CA ARG A 42 24.36 -30.08 9.39
C ARG A 42 25.34 -31.25 9.40
N ASN A 43 25.49 -31.96 8.29
CA ASN A 43 26.43 -33.08 8.14
C ASN A 43 27.83 -32.64 7.68
N LEU A 44 28.08 -31.34 7.50
CA LEU A 44 29.35 -30.78 7.03
C LEU A 44 29.86 -31.42 5.70
N GLU A 45 28.94 -31.79 4.81
CA GLU A 45 29.29 -32.44 3.54
C GLU A 45 30.11 -31.50 2.66
N PRO A 46 31.24 -31.93 2.06
CA PRO A 46 32.06 -31.07 1.21
C PRO A 46 31.31 -30.69 -0.09
N PRO A 47 31.64 -29.53 -0.70
CA PRO A 47 30.99 -29.09 -1.92
C PRO A 47 31.27 -30.02 -3.11
N SER A 48 30.22 -30.44 -3.81
CA SER A 48 30.31 -31.18 -5.08
C SER A 48 30.55 -30.23 -6.26
N PRO A 49 31.21 -30.65 -7.35
CA PRO A 49 31.34 -29.85 -8.56
C PRO A 49 30.01 -29.37 -9.18
N ASP A 50 28.91 -30.08 -8.89
CA ASP A 50 27.56 -29.76 -9.40
C ASP A 50 26.85 -28.62 -8.63
N TRP A 51 27.52 -28.00 -7.65
CA TRP A 51 26.94 -26.96 -6.80
C TRP A 51 27.15 -25.57 -7.40
N THR A 52 26.13 -24.72 -7.34
CA THR A 52 26.21 -23.35 -7.86
C THR A 52 27.09 -22.49 -6.97
N GLN A 53 27.86 -21.58 -7.56
CA GLN A 53 28.77 -20.71 -6.82
C GLN A 53 28.24 -19.27 -6.83
N HIS A 54 27.90 -18.75 -5.65
CA HIS A 54 27.34 -17.41 -5.48
C HIS A 54 28.31 -16.49 -4.76
N ARG A 55 28.24 -15.19 -5.03
CA ARG A 55 29.15 -14.21 -4.42
C ARG A 55 28.63 -13.77 -3.04
N VAL A 56 29.49 -13.83 -2.03
CA VAL A 56 29.09 -13.59 -0.62
C VAL A 56 29.97 -12.56 0.08
N ARG A 57 29.42 -11.95 1.15
CA ARG A 57 30.15 -11.24 2.20
C ARG A 57 30.17 -12.12 3.46
N LEU A 58 31.32 -12.24 4.12
CA LEU A 58 31.45 -12.99 5.37
C LEU A 58 31.29 -12.03 6.55
N PHE A 59 30.61 -12.49 7.60
CA PHE A 59 30.68 -11.86 8.91
C PHE A 59 31.89 -12.38 9.69
N GLN A 60 32.44 -11.53 10.55
CA GLN A 60 33.66 -11.86 11.32
C GLN A 60 33.42 -12.89 12.44
N ARG A 61 32.17 -13.13 12.83
CA ARG A 61 31.80 -14.16 13.83
C ARG A 61 31.67 -15.54 13.18
N GLN A 62 32.17 -16.54 13.90
CA GLN A 62 32.16 -17.96 13.50
C GLN A 62 31.79 -18.78 14.74
N THR A 63 31.12 -19.91 14.57
CA THR A 63 30.70 -20.79 15.69
C THR A 63 30.96 -22.26 15.37
N GLU A 64 30.95 -23.12 16.39
CA GLU A 64 31.05 -24.57 16.19
C GLU A 64 29.68 -25.23 16.04
N GLU A 65 28.63 -24.67 16.66
CA GLU A 65 27.27 -25.18 16.61
C GLU A 65 26.43 -24.50 15.49
N TYR A 66 25.68 -25.32 14.75
CA TYR A 66 24.83 -24.86 13.64
C TYR A 66 23.63 -24.02 14.10
N GLU A 67 22.97 -24.39 15.21
CA GLU A 67 21.80 -23.64 15.69
C GLU A 67 22.20 -22.27 16.24
N GLU A 68 23.40 -22.14 16.82
CA GLU A 68 23.97 -20.84 17.18
C GLU A 68 24.27 -19.99 15.94
N ALA A 69 24.94 -20.57 14.93
CA ALA A 69 25.22 -19.89 13.66
C ALA A 69 23.92 -19.38 13.00
N LYS A 70 22.86 -20.20 13.03
CA LYS A 70 21.53 -19.88 12.50
C LYS A 70 20.75 -18.88 13.35
N ARG A 71 21.04 -18.77 14.65
CA ARG A 71 20.52 -17.69 15.50
C ARG A 71 21.21 -16.37 15.16
N LEU A 72 22.54 -16.39 14.99
CA LEU A 72 23.33 -15.22 14.59
C LEU A 72 22.96 -14.74 13.18
N ALA A 73 22.78 -15.62 12.21
CA ALA A 73 22.35 -15.26 10.85
C ALA A 73 21.02 -14.49 10.84
N ARG A 74 20.04 -14.92 11.65
CA ARG A 74 18.77 -14.20 11.84
C ARG A 74 18.96 -12.84 12.50
N GLN A 75 19.78 -12.77 13.56
CA GLN A 75 20.09 -11.52 14.23
C GLN A 75 20.75 -10.50 13.27
N TYR A 76 21.71 -10.94 12.44
CA TYR A 76 22.33 -10.08 11.43
C TYR A 76 21.35 -9.59 10.35
N LEU A 77 20.38 -10.41 9.95
CA LEU A 77 19.32 -9.99 9.02
C LEU A 77 18.41 -8.92 9.66
N GLU A 78 18.01 -9.12 10.92
CA GLU A 78 17.20 -8.17 11.68
C GLU A 78 17.94 -6.83 11.90
N ASP A 79 19.22 -6.88 12.28
CA ASP A 79 20.06 -5.70 12.47
C ASP A 79 20.28 -4.93 11.16
N SER A 80 20.53 -5.62 10.03
CA SER A 80 20.69 -5.01 8.71
C SER A 80 19.40 -4.32 8.22
N GLN A 81 18.25 -4.96 8.40
CA GLN A 81 16.96 -4.35 8.10
C GLN A 81 16.73 -3.10 8.97
N ALA A 82 17.03 -3.18 10.27
CA ALA A 82 16.90 -2.05 11.19
C ALA A 82 17.86 -0.88 10.88
N GLU A 83 19.04 -1.10 10.32
CA GLU A 83 19.92 -0.03 9.84
C GLU A 83 19.36 0.65 8.59
N SER A 84 18.82 -0.13 7.63
CA SER A 84 18.22 0.42 6.41
C SER A 84 17.01 1.34 6.70
N GLU A 85 16.23 1.04 7.74
CA GLU A 85 15.13 1.90 8.20
C GLU A 85 15.63 3.17 8.93
N ARG A 86 16.82 3.13 9.53
CA ARG A 86 17.36 4.25 10.33
C ARG A 86 17.98 5.36 9.49
N GLU A 87 18.54 5.06 8.31
CA GLU A 87 19.11 6.10 7.43
C GLU A 87 18.08 7.15 6.96
N VAL A 88 16.79 6.81 6.97
CA VAL A 88 15.69 7.71 6.55
C VAL A 88 15.39 8.80 7.59
N THR A 89 15.86 8.71 8.85
CA THR A 89 15.57 9.71 9.89
C THR A 89 16.80 10.47 10.40
N LYS A 90 17.11 11.60 9.75
CA LYS A 90 18.05 12.62 10.28
C LYS A 90 17.54 13.21 11.60
N ARG A 91 17.91 12.61 12.73
CA ARG A 91 17.55 13.10 14.06
C ARG A 91 18.28 14.42 14.38
N LYS A 92 17.53 15.44 14.79
CA LYS A 92 18.08 16.66 15.39
C LYS A 92 18.80 16.29 16.70
N VAL A 93 20.08 16.61 16.79
CA VAL A 93 20.83 16.53 18.06
C VAL A 93 20.27 17.57 19.03
N LYS A 94 19.68 17.13 20.15
CA LYS A 94 19.38 18.01 21.29
C LYS A 94 20.67 18.28 22.05
N ASN A 95 21.00 19.56 22.23
CA ASN A 95 22.16 20.00 22.99
C ASN A 95 21.97 19.72 24.49
N ILE A 96 22.83 18.89 25.09
CA ILE A 96 22.81 18.60 26.52
C ILE A 96 23.57 19.72 27.24
N LYS A 97 22.87 20.45 28.13
CA LYS A 97 23.51 21.40 29.05
C LYS A 97 24.30 20.62 30.12
N ARG A 98 25.45 21.16 30.50
CA ARG A 98 26.49 20.52 31.33
C ARG A 98 26.56 21.22 32.71
N TYR A 99 27.16 20.57 33.73
CA TYR A 99 27.41 21.00 35.14
C TYR A 99 26.20 20.84 36.10
N LEU A 100 26.25 20.30 37.35
CA LEU A 100 27.22 19.58 38.25
C LEU A 100 26.37 18.79 39.32
N SER A 101 26.88 18.07 40.35
CA SER A 101 27.96 17.05 40.52
C SER A 101 28.24 16.80 42.02
N SER A 102 28.35 15.56 42.52
CA SER A 102 28.93 15.23 43.86
C SER A 102 29.30 13.73 44.04
N SER A 103 30.55 13.44 44.42
CA SER A 103 31.22 12.27 45.08
C SER A 103 30.59 10.85 45.12
N ASP A 104 31.33 9.73 45.19
CA ASP A 104 32.78 9.38 45.40
C ASP A 104 33.06 8.03 44.66
N ASP A 105 34.09 7.82 43.84
CA ASP A 105 35.54 7.53 44.08
C ASP A 105 35.94 6.02 44.17
N GLU A 106 36.49 5.44 43.08
CA GLU A 106 37.90 4.93 42.98
C GLU A 106 38.24 3.97 41.79
N ALA A 107 39.49 4.11 41.30
CA ALA A 107 40.42 3.19 40.61
C ALA A 107 40.06 2.35 39.34
N GLY A 108 40.79 2.61 38.23
CA GLY A 108 41.22 1.55 37.26
C GLY A 108 41.16 1.90 35.74
N PRO A 109 42.20 1.69 34.89
CA PRO A 109 42.38 2.53 33.69
C PRO A 109 42.40 1.83 32.29
N CYS A 110 42.59 2.67 31.25
CA CYS A 110 43.07 2.41 29.86
C CYS A 110 41.98 2.52 28.75
N SER A 111 41.69 3.69 28.16
CA SER A 111 42.46 4.49 27.16
C SER A 111 42.17 4.17 25.68
N THR A 112 41.42 5.05 24.99
CA THR A 112 41.64 5.37 23.56
C THR A 112 41.20 6.82 23.26
N GLU A 113 42.12 7.64 22.75
CA GLU A 113 41.87 9.02 22.29
C GLU A 113 41.66 9.09 20.76
N ARG A 114 40.75 10.01 20.33
CA ARG A 114 40.75 10.73 19.03
C ARG A 114 40.59 9.86 17.75
N THR A 115 40.01 10.34 16.64
CA THR A 115 40.10 11.67 16.01
C THR A 115 38.88 11.96 15.12
N ARG A 116 38.52 13.24 14.94
CA ARG A 116 37.53 13.70 13.93
C ARG A 116 38.23 14.23 12.67
N VAL A 117 37.64 14.03 11.49
CA VAL A 117 37.85 14.90 10.31
C VAL A 117 36.58 14.97 9.42
N PRO A 118 36.23 16.13 8.80
CA PRO A 118 34.99 16.29 8.03
C PRO A 118 35.20 16.65 6.54
N MET A 119 34.34 16.12 5.65
CA MET A 119 34.12 16.54 4.24
C MET A 119 32.70 16.10 3.81
N ALA A 120 31.99 16.66 2.82
CA ALA A 120 31.98 17.99 2.18
C ALA A 120 30.59 18.18 1.50
N LYS A 121 30.16 19.42 1.18
CA LYS A 121 28.85 19.70 0.55
C LYS A 121 28.84 19.39 -0.96
N ARG A 122 27.69 19.01 -1.53
CA ARG A 122 27.42 19.16 -2.98
C ARG A 122 25.95 19.45 -3.34
N MET A 123 25.75 20.69 -3.79
CA MET A 123 24.78 21.27 -4.77
C MET A 123 23.32 20.79 -4.89
N LEU A 124 22.43 21.79 -4.81
CA LEU A 124 21.07 21.86 -5.36
C LEU A 124 21.10 21.94 -6.90
N LEU A 125 20.00 21.50 -7.53
CA LEU A 125 19.54 22.00 -8.83
C LEU A 125 18.04 22.31 -8.74
N THR A 126 17.69 23.58 -8.97
CA THR A 126 16.32 24.07 -9.11
C THR A 126 16.02 24.23 -10.59
N ILE A 127 14.83 23.82 -11.03
CA ILE A 127 14.35 24.03 -12.41
C ILE A 127 13.18 25.02 -12.37
N GLU A 128 13.34 26.16 -13.04
CA GLU A 128 12.26 27.12 -13.31
C GLU A 128 11.67 26.91 -14.71
N PRO A 129 10.39 27.22 -14.93
CA PRO A 129 9.84 27.52 -16.26
C PRO A 129 9.72 29.04 -16.47
N SER A 130 10.35 29.53 -17.54
CA SER A 130 10.37 30.94 -17.95
C SER A 130 9.05 31.41 -18.59
N SER A 131 8.67 32.67 -18.32
CA SER A 131 7.61 33.41 -19.04
C SER A 131 8.03 33.86 -20.44
N ARG A 132 7.07 34.00 -21.36
CA ARG A 132 7.12 34.93 -22.50
C ARG A 132 5.73 35.50 -22.85
N ASP A 133 5.55 36.80 -22.66
CA ASP A 133 4.56 37.66 -23.35
C ASP A 133 4.91 37.76 -24.88
N VAL A 134 4.17 38.36 -25.83
CA VAL A 134 3.25 39.53 -25.94
C VAL A 134 2.48 39.37 -27.31
N PRO A 135 1.70 40.32 -27.93
CA PRO A 135 1.18 41.64 -27.51
C PRO A 135 -0.33 41.94 -27.83
N VAL A 136 -0.75 43.14 -27.44
CA VAL A 136 -2.09 43.78 -27.45
C VAL A 136 -2.47 44.50 -28.77
N SER A 137 -3.76 44.51 -29.17
CA SER A 137 -4.48 45.76 -29.59
C SER A 137 -5.99 45.71 -29.88
N LYS A 138 -6.75 46.47 -29.06
CA LYS A 138 -7.80 47.48 -29.39
C LYS A 138 -9.03 47.15 -30.28
N ARG A 139 -10.24 47.46 -29.76
CA ARG A 139 -11.29 48.41 -30.29
C ARG A 139 -12.68 48.07 -29.68
N THR A 140 -13.21 48.80 -28.68
CA THR A 140 -14.07 50.02 -28.74
C THR A 140 -15.60 49.76 -28.72
N THR A 141 -16.22 50.11 -27.57
CA THR A 141 -17.61 50.59 -27.29
C THR A 141 -18.85 50.13 -28.10
N LEU A 142 -19.86 49.61 -27.37
CA LEU A 142 -21.30 50.04 -27.22
C LEU A 142 -22.09 50.66 -28.41
N PRO A 143 -23.46 50.64 -28.41
CA PRO A 143 -24.43 50.14 -27.41
C PRO A 143 -25.51 49.18 -27.98
N ALA A 144 -26.52 48.88 -27.16
CA ALA A 144 -27.67 48.01 -27.43
C ALA A 144 -28.72 48.59 -28.39
N GLU A 145 -29.58 47.72 -28.93
CA GLU A 145 -31.02 48.00 -28.92
C GLU A 145 -31.87 46.72 -28.92
N SER A 146 -33.04 46.82 -28.29
CA SER A 146 -34.14 45.85 -28.38
C SER A 146 -35.00 46.21 -29.58
N LEU A 147 -35.72 45.25 -30.18
CA LEU A 147 -37.18 45.37 -30.26
C LEU A 147 -37.87 44.10 -30.77
N ASN A 148 -39.00 43.81 -30.14
CA ASN A 148 -39.89 42.71 -30.40
C ASN A 148 -40.91 43.09 -31.48
N GLY A 149 -41.00 42.33 -32.58
CA GLY A 149 -41.93 42.60 -33.69
C GLY A 149 -42.99 41.51 -33.83
N LYS A 150 -44.26 41.84 -33.55
CA LYS A 150 -45.42 40.95 -33.76
C LYS A 150 -46.26 41.44 -34.94
N ASP A 151 -46.59 40.49 -35.82
CA ASP A 151 -47.85 40.30 -36.55
C ASP A 151 -48.66 41.47 -37.15
N LEU A 152 -48.96 41.28 -38.44
CA LEU A 152 -50.24 41.51 -39.15
C LEU A 152 -50.75 42.96 -39.36
N MET A 153 -50.95 43.32 -40.64
CA MET A 153 -52.29 43.55 -41.22
C MET A 153 -52.25 43.75 -42.76
N ALA A 154 -53.38 43.47 -43.41
CA ALA A 154 -53.70 43.40 -44.86
C ALA A 154 -53.33 44.65 -45.72
N THR A 155 -53.23 44.59 -47.06
CA THR A 155 -54.39 44.54 -47.99
C THR A 155 -54.03 44.37 -49.51
N SER A 156 -55.02 43.86 -50.27
CA SER A 156 -55.34 44.10 -51.71
C SER A 156 -54.39 43.75 -52.91
N THR A 157 -54.97 42.93 -53.79
CA THR A 157 -54.76 42.66 -55.24
C THR A 157 -54.67 43.90 -56.18
N PRO A 158 -54.18 43.85 -57.47
CA PRO A 158 -54.53 42.80 -58.44
C PRO A 158 -53.59 42.35 -59.60
N ARG A 159 -53.83 41.10 -59.99
CA ARG A 159 -53.68 40.37 -61.27
C ARG A 159 -53.24 41.16 -62.53
N LYS A 160 -52.16 40.70 -63.18
CA LYS A 160 -51.99 40.73 -64.66
C LYS A 160 -51.33 39.45 -65.15
N ARG A 161 -51.95 38.77 -66.13
CA ARG A 161 -51.42 37.59 -66.83
C ARG A 161 -50.85 38.05 -68.18
N VAL A 162 -49.56 37.83 -68.42
CA VAL A 162 -48.97 37.82 -69.76
C VAL A 162 -47.93 36.72 -69.82
N THR A 163 -48.05 35.82 -70.79
CA THR A 163 -46.94 35.06 -71.38
C THR A 163 -46.78 35.54 -72.82
N PRO A 164 -45.55 35.56 -73.36
CA PRO A 164 -45.24 34.50 -74.31
C PRO A 164 -43.78 33.99 -74.30
N ARG A 165 -43.68 32.66 -74.35
CA ARG A 165 -42.92 31.89 -75.35
C ARG A 165 -41.38 31.99 -75.44
N GLN A 166 -40.74 30.96 -74.87
CA GLN A 166 -39.62 30.19 -75.45
C GLN A 166 -38.33 30.93 -75.86
N LYS A 167 -37.42 31.10 -74.88
CA LYS A 167 -35.95 31.02 -75.10
C LYS A 167 -35.09 30.87 -73.82
N ALA A 168 -35.69 30.89 -72.63
CA ALA A 168 -34.99 30.95 -71.34
C ALA A 168 -34.85 29.61 -70.57
N THR A 169 -35.09 28.47 -71.21
CA THR A 169 -35.17 27.17 -70.53
C THR A 169 -33.81 26.50 -70.25
N GLU A 170 -32.78 26.76 -71.06
CA GLU A 170 -31.45 26.14 -70.85
C GLU A 170 -30.63 26.84 -69.76
N ASP A 171 -30.56 28.19 -69.75
CA ASP A 171 -29.86 28.94 -68.69
C ASP A 171 -30.47 28.69 -67.30
N GLN A 172 -31.79 28.61 -67.20
CA GLN A 172 -32.45 28.29 -65.93
C GLN A 172 -32.18 26.83 -65.49
N ALA A 173 -32.12 25.88 -66.43
CA ALA A 173 -31.76 24.50 -66.13
C ALA A 173 -30.29 24.37 -65.69
N ALA A 174 -29.37 25.11 -66.30
CA ALA A 174 -27.96 25.16 -65.90
C ALA A 174 -27.79 25.74 -64.49
N GLY A 175 -28.47 26.85 -64.18
CA GLY A 175 -28.46 27.43 -62.83
C GLY A 175 -29.04 26.50 -61.77
N ILE A 176 -30.12 25.77 -62.07
CA ILE A 176 -30.68 24.74 -61.18
C ILE A 176 -29.69 23.58 -60.98
N ALA A 177 -28.98 23.15 -62.03
CA ALA A 177 -27.99 22.07 -61.93
C ALA A 177 -26.81 22.44 -61.02
N ASP A 178 -26.31 23.67 -61.07
CA ASP A 178 -25.23 24.13 -60.18
C ASP A 178 -25.71 24.32 -58.73
N VAL A 179 -26.95 24.78 -58.51
CA VAL A 179 -27.56 24.77 -57.17
C VAL A 179 -27.65 23.35 -56.61
N LEU A 180 -28.04 22.36 -57.43
CA LEU A 180 -28.10 20.95 -57.01
C LEU A 180 -26.70 20.37 -56.70
N LYS A 181 -25.66 20.72 -57.47
CA LYS A 181 -24.27 20.34 -57.14
C LYS A 181 -23.82 20.94 -55.80
N ASN A 182 -24.10 22.23 -55.57
CA ASN A 182 -23.77 22.89 -54.32
C ASN A 182 -24.50 22.26 -53.13
N ILE A 183 -25.79 21.91 -53.28
CA ILE A 183 -26.55 21.17 -52.26
C ILE A 183 -25.93 19.79 -52.00
N ALA A 184 -25.49 19.05 -53.02
CA ALA A 184 -24.82 17.77 -52.85
C ALA A 184 -23.50 17.90 -52.07
N VAL A 185 -22.66 18.87 -52.42
CA VAL A 185 -21.40 19.16 -51.71
C VAL A 185 -21.65 19.54 -50.24
N ILE A 186 -22.62 20.42 -49.98
CA ILE A 186 -23.03 20.78 -48.61
C ILE A 186 -23.52 19.55 -47.85
N THR A 187 -24.31 18.68 -48.49
CA THR A 187 -24.84 17.45 -47.88
C THR A 187 -23.71 16.49 -47.47
N ASP A 188 -22.68 16.33 -48.29
CA ASP A 188 -21.53 15.46 -47.96
C ASP A 188 -20.63 16.06 -46.88
N ILE A 189 -20.47 17.38 -46.84
CA ILE A 189 -19.83 18.09 -45.72
C ILE A 189 -20.62 17.83 -44.42
N CYS A 190 -21.95 17.96 -44.45
CA CYS A 190 -22.80 17.69 -43.29
C CYS A 190 -22.72 16.23 -42.81
N LYS A 191 -22.67 15.24 -43.72
CA LYS A 191 -22.42 13.83 -43.35
C LYS A 191 -21.06 13.64 -42.67
N SER A 192 -20.01 14.26 -43.23
CA SER A 192 -18.65 14.20 -42.67
C SER A 192 -18.58 14.82 -41.26
N LEU A 193 -19.26 15.95 -41.05
CA LEU A 193 -19.39 16.57 -39.73
C LEU A 193 -20.16 15.68 -38.74
N LEU A 194 -21.29 15.08 -39.16
CA LEU A 194 -22.07 14.18 -38.32
C LEU A 194 -21.26 12.97 -37.84
N ILE A 195 -20.47 12.34 -38.73
CA ILE A 195 -19.58 11.24 -38.36
C ILE A 195 -18.55 11.69 -37.32
N LYS A 196 -17.95 12.87 -37.47
CA LYS A 196 -16.98 13.42 -36.51
C LYS A 196 -17.62 13.71 -35.14
N VAL A 197 -18.83 14.25 -35.11
CA VAL A 197 -19.57 14.49 -33.85
C VAL A 197 -19.82 13.16 -33.13
N ASN A 198 -20.32 12.14 -33.83
CA ASN A 198 -20.56 10.81 -33.26
C ASN A 198 -19.26 10.15 -32.76
N MET A 199 -18.12 10.36 -33.44
CA MET A 199 -16.81 9.91 -32.96
C MET A 199 -16.38 10.63 -31.67
N MET A 200 -16.57 11.95 -31.60
CA MET A 200 -16.28 12.75 -30.39
C MET A 200 -17.15 12.35 -29.19
N GLU A 201 -18.41 11.97 -29.40
CA GLU A 201 -19.27 11.41 -28.33
C GLU A 201 -18.71 10.06 -27.81
N GLY A 202 -18.22 9.21 -28.70
CA GLY A 202 -17.54 7.96 -28.34
C GLY A 202 -16.25 8.19 -27.54
N GLU A 203 -15.42 9.15 -27.96
CA GLU A 203 -14.22 9.56 -27.24
C GLU A 203 -14.54 10.19 -25.88
N MET A 204 -15.60 11.00 -25.80
CA MET A 204 -16.09 11.60 -24.55
C MET A 204 -16.50 10.53 -23.54
N HIS A 205 -17.26 9.51 -23.95
CA HIS A 205 -17.61 8.39 -23.07
C HIS A 205 -16.41 7.50 -22.69
N ALA A 206 -15.39 7.39 -23.56
CA ALA A 206 -14.14 6.71 -23.20
C ALA A 206 -13.37 7.52 -22.14
N MET A 207 -13.28 8.83 -22.31
CA MET A 207 -12.66 9.75 -21.35
C MET A 207 -13.41 9.80 -20.02
N GLU A 208 -14.74 9.76 -20.02
CA GLU A 208 -15.60 9.68 -18.83
C GLU A 208 -15.31 8.40 -18.01
N LYS A 209 -15.17 7.25 -18.67
CA LYS A 209 -14.77 5.98 -18.02
C LYS A 209 -13.35 6.04 -17.46
N LEU A 210 -12.42 6.70 -18.16
CA LEU A 210 -11.06 6.92 -17.64
C LEU A 210 -11.07 7.84 -16.42
N LEU A 211 -11.84 8.93 -16.45
CA LEU A 211 -12.01 9.84 -15.32
C LEU A 211 -12.61 9.13 -14.09
N HIS A 212 -13.58 8.23 -14.27
CA HIS A 212 -14.13 7.45 -13.16
C HIS A 212 -13.10 6.48 -12.54
N ASN A 213 -12.24 5.86 -13.37
CA ASN A 213 -11.14 5.01 -12.91
C ASN A 213 -10.00 5.80 -12.23
N VAL A 214 -9.74 7.04 -12.66
CA VAL A 214 -8.77 7.92 -12.00
C VAL A 214 -9.33 8.46 -10.69
N ALA A 215 -10.60 8.90 -10.67
CA ALA A 215 -11.26 9.42 -9.47
C ALA A 215 -11.40 8.37 -8.36
N SER A 216 -11.70 7.12 -8.71
CA SER A 216 -11.71 6.00 -7.74
C SER A 216 -10.31 5.72 -7.18
N ARG A 217 -9.26 5.67 -8.02
CA ARG A 217 -7.87 5.56 -7.54
C ARG A 217 -7.43 6.76 -6.70
N HIS A 218 -7.94 7.96 -7.00
CA HIS A 218 -7.60 9.16 -6.23
C HIS A 218 -8.32 9.22 -4.88
N SER A 219 -9.57 8.74 -4.78
CA SER A 219 -10.24 8.60 -3.48
C SER A 219 -9.58 7.54 -2.60
N GLU A 220 -9.09 6.43 -3.19
CA GLU A 220 -8.27 5.44 -2.48
C GLU A 220 -6.89 5.99 -2.03
N SER A 221 -6.33 6.96 -2.75
CA SER A 221 -5.03 7.55 -2.42
C SER A 221 -5.09 8.77 -1.49
N GLN A 222 -6.21 9.48 -1.39
CA GLN A 222 -6.37 10.66 -0.53
C GLN A 222 -7.14 10.38 0.78
N THR A 223 -7.75 9.20 0.93
CA THR A 223 -8.33 8.75 2.22
C THR A 223 -7.38 7.87 3.03
N GLN A 224 -6.09 8.26 3.09
CA GLN A 224 -5.16 7.77 4.13
C GLN A 224 -5.44 8.41 5.49
N ASP A 225 -6.70 8.39 5.92
CA ASP A 225 -6.98 8.33 7.34
C ASP A 225 -6.69 6.87 7.74
N ASN A 226 -5.46 6.62 8.20
CA ASN A 226 -4.96 5.29 8.51
C ASN A 226 -5.67 4.78 9.77
N LEU A 227 -6.88 4.23 9.62
CA LEU A 227 -7.69 3.70 10.70
C LEU A 227 -6.89 2.67 11.50
N HIS A 228 -6.42 3.12 12.66
CA HIS A 228 -5.72 2.27 13.60
C HIS A 228 -6.75 1.64 14.54
N LEU A 229 -7.11 0.39 14.30
CA LEU A 229 -7.91 -0.36 15.27
C LEU A 229 -6.99 -0.86 16.39
N GLU A 230 -7.12 -0.27 17.57
CA GLU A 230 -6.57 -0.87 18.78
C GLU A 230 -7.44 -2.09 19.19
N PRO A 231 -6.83 -3.17 19.71
CA PRO A 231 -7.60 -4.32 20.16
C PRO A 231 -8.54 -3.97 21.32
N CYS A 232 -9.84 -4.24 21.17
CA CYS A 232 -10.80 -4.09 22.26
C CYS A 232 -10.37 -4.93 23.47
N LYS A 233 -10.18 -4.30 24.63
CA LYS A 233 -9.73 -4.97 25.86
C LYS A 233 -10.90 -5.55 26.65
N ASP A 234 -12.07 -4.99 26.44
CA ASP A 234 -13.30 -5.10 27.22
C ASP A 234 -14.54 -5.36 26.33
N ALA A 235 -15.68 -5.66 26.95
CA ALA A 235 -16.91 -5.97 26.24
C ALA A 235 -17.65 -4.75 25.68
N GLU A 236 -17.46 -3.56 26.26
CA GLU A 236 -18.14 -2.33 25.84
C GLU A 236 -17.49 -1.81 24.55
N GLY A 237 -16.16 -1.71 24.51
CA GLY A 237 -15.37 -1.39 23.33
C GLY A 237 -15.63 -2.36 22.16
N PHE A 238 -15.80 -3.66 22.45
CA PHE A 238 -16.16 -4.65 21.43
C PHE A 238 -17.57 -4.43 20.86
N THR A 239 -18.52 -4.00 21.70
CA THR A 239 -19.90 -3.67 21.29
C THR A 239 -19.93 -2.37 20.48
N LEU A 240 -19.13 -1.36 20.86
CA LEU A 240 -18.96 -0.13 20.10
C LEU A 240 -18.36 -0.42 18.71
N LEU A 241 -17.37 -1.30 18.62
CA LEU A 241 -16.79 -1.73 17.33
C LEU A 241 -17.83 -2.42 16.44
N GLU A 242 -18.66 -3.32 16.98
CA GLU A 242 -19.74 -3.98 16.23
C GLU A 242 -20.80 -2.98 15.71
N ASN A 243 -21.06 -1.90 16.44
CA ASN A 243 -21.93 -0.80 15.99
C ASN A 243 -21.27 0.04 14.88
N ASN A 244 -20.00 0.39 15.01
CA ASN A 244 -19.26 1.14 13.99
C ASN A 244 -19.16 0.33 12.67
N LEU A 245 -19.06 -1.00 12.74
CA LEU A 245 -19.08 -1.91 11.59
C LEU A 245 -20.45 -2.09 10.91
N GLN A 246 -21.48 -1.33 11.34
CA GLN A 246 -22.69 -1.14 10.52
C GLN A 246 -22.45 -0.14 9.38
N ASP A 247 -21.56 0.84 9.54
CA ASP A 247 -21.15 1.71 8.44
C ASP A 247 -20.30 0.93 7.42
N LYS A 248 -20.64 1.12 6.14
CA LYS A 248 -19.96 0.51 5.01
C LYS A 248 -18.58 1.11 4.77
N ALA A 249 -18.38 2.42 5.01
CA ALA A 249 -17.07 3.04 4.79
C ALA A 249 -16.06 2.54 5.85
N PHE A 250 -16.40 2.66 7.13
CA PHE A 250 -15.65 2.12 8.26
C PHE A 250 -15.37 0.62 8.11
N PHE A 251 -16.35 -0.18 7.70
CA PHE A 251 -16.13 -1.62 7.46
C PHE A 251 -15.05 -1.89 6.38
N GLN A 252 -15.05 -1.14 5.27
CA GLN A 252 -14.02 -1.32 4.24
C GLN A 252 -12.65 -0.84 4.70
N GLN A 253 -12.59 0.26 5.45
CA GLN A 253 -11.36 0.79 6.04
C GLN A 253 -10.74 -0.22 7.03
N ALA A 254 -11.58 -0.81 7.90
CA ALA A 254 -11.21 -1.88 8.81
C ALA A 254 -10.73 -3.14 8.09
N VAL A 255 -11.36 -3.55 6.98
CA VAL A 255 -10.89 -4.65 6.13
C VAL A 255 -9.49 -4.36 5.58
N ARG A 256 -9.24 -3.15 5.06
CA ARG A 256 -7.92 -2.75 4.53
C ARG A 256 -6.87 -2.85 5.65
N PHE A 257 -7.08 -2.19 6.79
CA PHE A 257 -6.17 -2.25 7.94
C PHE A 257 -5.85 -3.68 8.39
N LEU A 258 -6.87 -4.49 8.64
CA LEU A 258 -6.69 -5.86 9.12
C LEU A 258 -6.03 -6.79 8.10
N SER A 259 -6.18 -6.53 6.81
CA SER A 259 -5.50 -7.29 5.75
C SER A 259 -3.98 -7.03 5.70
N LEU A 260 -3.52 -5.86 6.16
CA LEU A 260 -2.10 -5.51 6.26
C LEU A 260 -1.41 -6.15 7.48
N ILE A 261 -2.17 -6.45 8.55
CA ILE A 261 -1.65 -7.04 9.80
C ILE A 261 -1.47 -8.57 9.70
N GLY A 262 -2.12 -9.20 8.71
CA GLY A 262 -2.13 -10.65 8.50
C GLY A 262 -0.75 -11.26 8.21
N GLY A 263 -0.75 -12.50 7.75
CA GLY A 263 0.47 -13.26 7.47
C GLY A 263 0.29 -14.20 6.29
N ARG A 264 1.39 -14.78 5.79
CA ARG A 264 1.34 -15.70 4.63
C ARG A 264 0.80 -17.10 4.95
N LYS A 265 0.55 -17.41 6.23
CA LYS A 265 0.01 -18.71 6.69
C LYS A 265 -1.38 -18.49 7.28
N LEU A 266 -2.35 -19.30 6.87
CA LEU A 266 -3.76 -19.14 7.25
C LEU A 266 -4.01 -19.06 8.77
N GLY A 267 -3.44 -19.97 9.57
CA GLY A 267 -3.62 -19.96 11.03
C GLY A 267 -2.97 -18.77 11.71
N GLU A 268 -1.79 -18.35 11.26
CA GLU A 268 -1.09 -17.17 11.75
C GLU A 268 -1.84 -15.89 11.39
N ASN A 269 -2.26 -15.75 10.13
CA ASN A 269 -3.05 -14.64 9.61
C ASN A 269 -4.34 -14.47 10.43
N THR A 270 -5.16 -15.52 10.49
CA THR A 270 -6.41 -15.53 11.27
C THR A 270 -6.18 -15.11 12.73
N ARG A 271 -5.14 -15.66 13.38
CA ARG A 271 -4.79 -15.31 14.76
C ARG A 271 -4.36 -13.85 14.90
N ARG A 272 -3.53 -13.32 14.01
CA ARG A 272 -3.07 -11.92 14.02
C ARG A 272 -4.24 -10.96 13.80
N THR A 273 -5.08 -11.23 12.80
CA THR A 273 -6.31 -10.47 12.53
C THR A 273 -7.27 -10.48 13.73
N MET A 274 -7.49 -11.63 14.39
CA MET A 274 -8.35 -11.69 15.58
C MET A 274 -7.76 -10.92 16.78
N LEU A 275 -6.45 -11.01 17.01
CA LEU A 275 -5.79 -10.29 18.10
C LEU A 275 -5.66 -8.78 17.86
N ALA A 276 -5.72 -8.33 16.60
CA ALA A 276 -5.83 -6.90 16.25
C ALA A 276 -7.25 -6.34 16.50
N VAL A 277 -8.28 -7.19 16.44
CA VAL A 277 -9.67 -6.79 16.72
C VAL A 277 -9.96 -6.76 18.22
N ALA A 278 -9.55 -7.77 18.98
CA ALA A 278 -9.82 -7.83 20.42
C ALA A 278 -8.83 -8.71 21.20
N SER A 279 -8.78 -8.48 22.51
CA SER A 279 -7.92 -9.19 23.46
C SER A 279 -8.35 -10.65 23.69
N SER A 280 -7.45 -11.47 24.26
CA SER A 280 -7.77 -12.83 24.73
C SER A 280 -8.98 -12.84 25.68
N ALA A 281 -9.11 -11.78 26.50
CA ALA A 281 -10.15 -11.65 27.52
C ALA A 281 -11.54 -11.51 26.89
N VAL A 282 -11.68 -10.64 25.88
CA VAL A 282 -12.93 -10.52 25.11
C VAL A 282 -13.25 -11.83 24.41
N TRP A 283 -12.30 -12.41 23.67
CA TRP A 283 -12.50 -13.67 22.94
C TRP A 283 -12.89 -14.85 23.85
N CYS A 284 -12.53 -14.82 25.13
CA CYS A 284 -12.95 -15.81 26.12
C CYS A 284 -14.48 -15.89 26.26
N GLY A 285 -15.22 -14.78 26.08
CA GLY A 285 -16.68 -14.74 26.15
C GLY A 285 -17.40 -15.35 24.94
N TYR A 286 -16.70 -15.64 23.84
CA TYR A 286 -17.29 -16.04 22.56
C TYR A 286 -16.99 -17.49 22.16
N SER A 287 -17.86 -18.02 21.31
CA SER A 287 -17.60 -19.21 20.49
C SER A 287 -18.26 -19.02 19.13
N LEU A 288 -17.82 -19.77 18.10
CA LEU A 288 -18.35 -19.57 16.75
C LEU A 288 -19.89 -19.72 16.68
N TYR A 289 -20.44 -20.75 17.32
CA TYR A 289 -21.88 -21.09 17.27
C TYR A 289 -22.62 -21.01 18.63
N GLY A 290 -22.00 -20.48 19.69
CA GLY A 290 -22.63 -20.31 21.00
C GLY A 290 -22.61 -21.56 21.91
N LYS A 291 -21.57 -22.39 21.82
CA LYS A 291 -21.39 -23.56 22.69
C LYS A 291 -20.96 -23.14 24.10
N LYS A 292 -21.32 -23.93 25.12
CA LYS A 292 -20.95 -23.73 26.54
C LYS A 292 -21.39 -22.35 27.10
N GLN A 293 -22.63 -21.93 26.80
CA GLN A 293 -23.20 -20.62 27.22
C GLN A 293 -22.39 -19.38 26.81
N LYS A 294 -21.50 -19.50 25.82
CA LYS A 294 -20.75 -18.38 25.24
C LYS A 294 -21.57 -17.66 24.17
N ALA A 295 -21.28 -16.37 23.94
CA ALA A 295 -21.92 -15.60 22.88
C ALA A 295 -21.56 -16.14 21.47
N LYS A 296 -22.48 -15.93 20.50
CA LYS A 296 -22.35 -16.41 19.12
C LYS A 296 -21.58 -15.41 18.24
N LEU A 297 -20.33 -15.72 17.91
CA LEU A 297 -19.53 -14.87 17.02
C LEU A 297 -20.10 -14.83 15.58
N CYS A 298 -20.64 -15.94 15.06
CA CYS A 298 -21.10 -16.04 13.67
C CYS A 298 -22.17 -15.00 13.26
N ASN A 299 -22.90 -14.43 14.24
CA ASN A 299 -23.97 -13.48 14.00
C ASN A 299 -23.47 -12.03 13.83
N LEU A 300 -22.24 -11.74 14.26
CA LEU A 300 -21.67 -10.39 14.33
C LEU A 300 -21.07 -9.93 12.98
N LYS A 301 -21.07 -8.61 12.71
CA LYS A 301 -20.31 -7.99 11.63
C LYS A 301 -18.81 -8.19 11.84
N ILE A 302 -18.32 -8.22 13.08
CA ILE A 302 -16.93 -8.57 13.42
C ILE A 302 -16.51 -9.91 12.80
N PHE A 303 -17.38 -10.93 12.77
CA PHE A 303 -17.08 -12.19 12.10
C PHE A 303 -16.93 -12.04 10.58
N LYS A 304 -17.81 -11.24 9.95
CA LYS A 304 -17.76 -10.93 8.51
C LYS A 304 -16.52 -10.10 8.17
N LEU A 305 -16.11 -9.19 9.05
CA LEU A 305 -14.88 -8.39 8.96
C LEU A 305 -13.65 -9.31 8.97
N ILE A 306 -13.51 -10.17 9.97
CA ILE A 306 -12.37 -11.10 10.09
C ILE A 306 -12.29 -12.01 8.86
N LYS A 307 -13.40 -12.66 8.46
CA LYS A 307 -13.43 -13.50 7.25
C LYS A 307 -13.03 -12.72 6.01
N ARG A 308 -13.50 -11.48 5.84
CA ARG A 308 -13.13 -10.65 4.68
C ARG A 308 -11.65 -10.26 4.72
N ALA A 309 -11.12 -9.81 5.85
CA ALA A 309 -9.72 -9.39 5.98
C ALA A 309 -8.72 -10.55 5.72
N VAL A 310 -9.00 -11.74 6.26
CA VAL A 310 -8.20 -12.94 5.99
C VAL A 310 -8.29 -13.34 4.51
N LYS A 311 -9.47 -13.28 3.89
CA LYS A 311 -9.65 -13.61 2.47
C LYS A 311 -9.07 -12.57 1.51
N THR A 312 -9.01 -11.30 1.89
CA THR A 312 -8.30 -10.24 1.15
C THR A 312 -6.78 -10.47 1.15
N SER A 313 -6.22 -10.99 2.25
CA SER A 313 -4.78 -11.22 2.40
C SER A 313 -4.32 -12.63 1.98
N LEU A 314 -5.21 -13.62 1.98
CA LEU A 314 -4.98 -14.99 1.49
C LEU A 314 -6.17 -15.47 0.62
N PRO A 315 -6.23 -15.08 -0.66
CA PRO A 315 -7.36 -15.38 -1.56
C PRO A 315 -7.68 -16.87 -1.72
N ASP A 316 -6.64 -17.73 -1.67
CA ASP A 316 -6.76 -19.18 -1.85
C ASP A 316 -7.46 -19.91 -0.69
N SER A 317 -7.69 -19.22 0.43
CA SER A 317 -8.27 -19.82 1.64
C SER A 317 -9.79 -19.98 1.51
N THR A 318 -10.31 -21.17 1.80
CA THR A 318 -11.76 -21.36 1.84
C THR A 318 -12.37 -20.73 3.09
N ASP A 319 -13.63 -20.32 2.98
CA ASP A 319 -14.42 -19.83 4.12
C ASP A 319 -14.45 -20.85 5.28
N LYS A 320 -14.39 -22.15 4.96
CA LYS A 320 -14.43 -23.22 5.95
C LYS A 320 -13.12 -23.33 6.73
N ASP A 321 -11.99 -23.20 6.04
CA ASP A 321 -10.67 -23.28 6.68
C ASP A 321 -10.43 -22.08 7.60
N ILE A 322 -10.87 -20.88 7.19
CA ILE A 322 -10.87 -19.67 8.02
C ILE A 322 -11.73 -19.90 9.29
N GLU A 323 -12.94 -20.46 9.16
CA GLU A 323 -13.80 -20.79 10.30
C GLU A 323 -13.16 -21.81 11.26
N VAL A 324 -12.41 -22.80 10.75
CA VAL A 324 -11.66 -23.75 11.57
C VAL A 324 -10.56 -23.05 12.37
N GLN A 325 -9.80 -22.13 11.75
CA GLN A 325 -8.79 -21.35 12.48
C GLN A 325 -9.41 -20.42 13.53
N ILE A 326 -10.53 -19.75 13.22
CA ILE A 326 -11.28 -18.92 14.19
C ILE A 326 -11.71 -19.77 15.40
N MET A 327 -12.22 -20.99 15.18
CA MET A 327 -12.59 -21.89 16.28
C MET A 327 -11.39 -22.27 17.15
N GLU A 328 -10.22 -22.53 16.57
CA GLU A 328 -9.02 -22.89 17.33
C GLU A 328 -8.50 -21.71 18.16
N VAL A 329 -8.54 -20.48 17.64
CA VAL A 329 -8.21 -19.25 18.41
C VAL A 329 -9.15 -19.09 19.61
N LEU A 330 -10.47 -19.20 19.41
CA LEU A 330 -11.48 -19.09 20.48
C LEU A 330 -11.37 -20.20 21.55
N LYS A 331 -10.93 -21.40 21.14
CA LYS A 331 -10.68 -22.54 22.04
C LYS A 331 -9.51 -22.28 22.98
N HIS A 332 -8.44 -21.65 22.50
CA HIS A 332 -7.25 -21.33 23.31
C HIS A 332 -7.34 -20.03 24.12
N ALA A 333 -8.26 -19.12 23.76
CA ALA A 333 -8.41 -17.83 24.45
C ALA A 333 -8.50 -17.94 25.99
N PRO A 334 -9.30 -18.85 26.61
CA PRO A 334 -9.36 -18.97 28.08
C PRO A 334 -8.03 -19.40 28.71
N GLN A 335 -7.28 -20.29 28.05
CA GLN A 335 -5.98 -20.73 28.55
C GLN A 335 -4.92 -19.63 28.43
N LYS A 336 -5.03 -18.78 27.39
CA LYS A 336 -4.16 -17.61 27.21
C LYS A 336 -4.40 -16.58 28.32
N VAL A 337 -5.66 -16.21 28.59
CA VAL A 337 -6.03 -15.30 29.69
C VAL A 337 -5.50 -15.80 31.03
N ARG A 338 -5.64 -17.11 31.33
CA ARG A 338 -5.15 -17.66 32.61
C ARG A 338 -3.63 -17.55 32.73
N ARG A 339 -2.89 -17.84 31.65
CA ARG A 339 -1.42 -17.68 31.63
C ARG A 339 -0.97 -16.23 31.73
N GLU A 340 -1.73 -15.30 31.15
CA GLU A 340 -1.48 -13.86 31.25
C GLU A 340 -1.62 -13.40 32.71
N ALA A 341 -2.71 -13.75 33.39
CA ALA A 341 -2.91 -13.47 34.82
C ALA A 341 -1.89 -14.17 35.74
N GLU A 342 -1.53 -15.45 35.46
CA GLU A 342 -0.49 -16.19 36.18
C GLU A 342 0.90 -15.51 36.05
N ALA A 343 1.17 -14.85 34.92
CA ALA A 343 2.43 -14.14 34.66
C ALA A 343 2.45 -12.75 35.31
N GLU A 344 1.36 -11.99 35.21
CA GLU A 344 1.19 -10.68 35.87
C GLU A 344 1.36 -10.81 37.39
N HIS A 345 0.67 -11.77 38.03
CA HIS A 345 0.80 -12.03 39.46
C HIS A 345 2.24 -12.38 39.88
N ARG A 346 2.98 -13.12 39.04
CA ARG A 346 4.39 -13.44 39.30
C ARG A 346 5.30 -12.22 39.16
N ALA A 347 5.03 -11.34 38.19
CA ALA A 347 5.78 -10.10 38.02
C ALA A 347 5.60 -9.19 39.24
N THR A 348 4.36 -8.96 39.69
CA THR A 348 4.08 -8.13 40.88
C THR A 348 4.72 -8.69 42.15
N GLN A 349 4.75 -10.01 42.35
CA GLN A 349 5.45 -10.61 43.49
C GLN A 349 6.98 -10.38 43.43
N MET A 350 7.57 -10.37 42.24
CA MET A 350 9.01 -10.14 42.07
C MET A 350 9.39 -8.66 42.23
N GLU A 351 8.53 -7.74 41.77
CA GLU A 351 8.68 -6.29 42.01
C GLU A 351 8.53 -5.94 43.50
N ALA A 352 7.60 -6.58 44.22
CA ALA A 352 7.44 -6.40 45.65
C ALA A 352 8.68 -6.85 46.44
N HIS A 353 9.22 -8.05 46.15
CA HIS A 353 10.45 -8.54 46.79
C HIS A 353 11.65 -7.62 46.55
N PHE A 354 11.80 -7.09 45.33
CA PHE A 354 12.89 -6.16 45.00
C PHE A 354 12.73 -4.78 45.67
N SER A 355 11.51 -4.43 46.10
CA SER A 355 11.21 -3.16 46.78
C SER A 355 11.24 -3.27 48.32
N GLU A 356 11.46 -4.47 48.86
CA GLU A 356 11.66 -4.73 50.30
C GLU A 356 13.15 -4.97 50.65
N GLU A 357 14.03 -5.01 49.65
CA GLU A 357 15.49 -5.20 49.79
C GLU A 357 16.31 -3.90 49.59
N ASP A 358 15.67 -2.79 49.21
CA ASP A 358 16.20 -1.40 49.15
C ASP A 358 15.73 -0.56 50.36
#